data_AF-A0A8T1AKI1-F1
#
_entry.id   AF-A0A8T1AKI1-F1
#
_cell.length_a   1.000
_cell.length_b   1.000
_cell.length_c   1.000
_cell.angle_alpha   90.00
_cell.angle_beta   90.00
_cell.angle_gamma   90.00
#
_symmetry.space_group_name_H-M   'P 1'
#
loop_
_entity.id
_entity.type
_entity.pdbx_description
1 polymer ?
#
loop_
_entity_poly.entity_id
_entity_poly.type
_entity_poly.pdbx_seq_one_letter_code
_entity_poly.pdbx_strand_id
1 'polypeptide(L)'
;MEPISAATPQEYLDALYGHAREVIATTLHDKFGITLDALTTGRQHYFAIMALFYDPSAAQPKQRNPNYDESIQCLTRWFVLLAFCQLVDEEDLSAQSVFDLIADTLSTYNRPWESVLFMIGENCSVNQAIS
;
A
#
# COMPACT_ATOMS: atom_id res chain seq x y z
N MET A 1 7.04 2.99 -37.09
CA MET A 1 6.93 3.70 -35.81
C MET A 1 8.18 3.32 -35.05
N GLU A 2 9.13 4.25 -34.90
CA GLU A 2 10.38 4.00 -34.16
C GLU A 2 10.03 3.75 -32.68
N PRO A 3 10.65 2.75 -32.02
CA PRO A 3 10.42 2.51 -30.61
C PRO A 3 10.91 3.72 -29.80
N ILE A 4 10.04 4.25 -28.95
CA ILE A 4 10.40 5.30 -27.99
C ILE A 4 11.50 4.71 -27.09
N SER A 5 12.66 5.37 -27.02
CA SER A 5 13.76 4.99 -26.15
C SER A 5 13.26 4.71 -24.73
N ALA A 6 13.62 3.57 -24.13
CA ALA A 6 13.21 3.19 -22.78
C ALA A 6 13.66 4.19 -21.70
N ALA A 7 14.61 5.07 -22.00
CA ALA A 7 15.05 6.14 -21.10
C ALA A 7 13.93 7.15 -20.81
N THR A 8 13.16 7.55 -21.83
CA THR A 8 12.11 8.56 -21.68
C THR A 8 10.95 8.09 -20.80
N PRO A 9 10.41 6.86 -20.96
CA PRO A 9 9.45 6.29 -20.02
C PRO A 9 9.95 6.19 -18.58
N GLN A 10 11.22 5.79 -18.36
CA GLN A 10 11.78 5.68 -17.02
C GLN A 10 11.82 7.04 -16.31
N GLU A 11 12.29 8.09 -17.01
CA GLU A 11 12.32 9.45 -16.46
C GLU A 11 10.92 9.94 -16.03
N TYR A 12 9.90 9.68 -16.85
CA TYR A 12 8.51 10.02 -16.50
C TYR A 12 7.98 9.19 -15.32
N LEU A 13 8.32 7.91 -15.24
CA LEU A 13 7.94 7.05 -14.12
C LEU A 13 8.59 7.51 -12.81
N ASP A 14 9.87 7.88 -12.84
CA ASP A 14 10.59 8.39 -11.68
C ASP A 14 9.99 9.72 -11.20
N ALA A 15 9.67 10.62 -12.14
CA ALA A 15 9.01 11.89 -11.83
C ALA A 15 7.61 11.67 -11.25
N LEU A 16 6.82 10.76 -11.84
CA LEU A 16 5.49 10.40 -11.35
C LEU A 16 5.57 9.77 -9.96
N TYR A 17 6.52 8.87 -9.74
CA TYR A 17 6.75 8.24 -8.44
C TYR A 17 7.11 9.30 -7.38
N GLY A 18 8.04 10.22 -7.70
CA GLY A 18 8.40 11.31 -6.81
C GLY A 18 7.21 12.18 -6.43
N HIS A 19 6.39 12.55 -7.41
CA HIS A 19 5.18 13.34 -7.19
C HIS A 19 4.13 12.59 -6.38
N ALA A 20 3.83 11.33 -6.73
CA ALA A 20 2.88 10.49 -6.00
C ALA A 20 3.31 10.30 -4.54
N ARG A 21 4.59 10.08 -4.29
CA ARG A 21 5.15 9.97 -2.94
C ARG A 21 4.91 11.23 -2.11
N GLU A 22 5.14 12.41 -2.69
CA GLU A 22 4.90 13.70 -2.01
C GLU A 22 3.40 13.91 -1.72
N VAL A 23 2.54 13.61 -2.69
CA VAL A 23 1.08 13.69 -2.50
C VAL A 23 0.62 12.74 -1.39
N ILE A 24 1.13 11.50 -1.36
CA ILE A 24 0.81 10.55 -0.29
C ILE A 24 1.33 11.08 1.05
N ALA A 25 2.59 11.54 1.14
CA ALA A 25 3.18 12.05 2.38
C ALA A 25 2.43 13.27 2.96
N THR A 26 1.80 14.09 2.10
CA THR A 26 1.02 15.26 2.52
C THR A 26 -0.44 14.93 2.83
N THR A 27 -1.01 13.91 2.19
CA THR A 27 -2.42 13.54 2.34
C THR A 27 -2.64 12.49 3.43
N LEU A 28 -1.64 11.65 3.70
CA LEU A 28 -1.71 10.60 4.70
C LEU A 28 -1.95 11.21 6.08
N HIS A 29 -2.98 10.74 6.78
CA HIS A 29 -3.31 11.23 8.11
C HIS A 29 -2.19 10.94 9.13
N ASP A 30 -2.18 11.67 10.25
CA ASP A 30 -1.24 11.43 11.35
C ASP A 30 -1.43 10.04 11.99
N LYS A 31 -2.66 9.50 11.90
CA LYS A 31 -3.06 8.20 12.44
C LYS A 31 -3.83 7.40 11.39
N PHE A 32 -3.41 6.18 11.13
CA PHE A 32 -4.00 5.26 10.16
C PHE A 32 -3.78 3.80 10.57
N GLY A 33 -4.57 2.89 10.02
CA GLY A 33 -4.30 1.45 10.08
C GLY A 33 -3.44 1.01 8.90
N ILE A 34 -2.75 -0.11 9.02
CA ILE A 34 -2.06 -0.77 7.89
C ILE A 34 -2.85 -2.01 7.48
N THR A 35 -3.01 -2.19 6.17
CA THR A 35 -3.48 -3.45 5.58
C THR A 35 -2.35 -4.08 4.79
N LEU A 36 -2.11 -5.36 5.04
CA LEU A 36 -1.10 -6.18 4.39
C LEU A 36 -1.81 -7.19 3.49
N ASP A 37 -1.45 -7.21 2.22
CA ASP A 37 -1.94 -8.18 1.25
C ASP A 37 -0.75 -8.91 0.63
N ALA A 38 -0.88 -10.23 0.46
CA ALA A 38 0.18 -11.08 -0.02
C ALA A 38 -0.36 -12.01 -1.09
N LEU A 39 0.22 -11.94 -2.29
CA LEU A 39 -0.15 -12.80 -3.42
C LEU A 39 1.03 -13.68 -3.79
N THR A 40 0.80 -14.99 -3.86
CA THR A 40 1.77 -15.93 -4.41
C THR A 40 1.30 -16.40 -5.77
N THR A 41 2.11 -16.21 -6.81
CA THR A 41 1.86 -16.72 -8.16
C THR A 41 3.08 -17.50 -8.65
N GLY A 42 2.94 -18.82 -8.77
CA GLY A 42 4.06 -19.69 -9.13
C GLY A 42 5.16 -19.66 -8.06
N ARG A 43 6.34 -19.15 -8.41
CA ARG A 43 7.50 -18.96 -7.51
C ARG A 43 7.70 -17.50 -7.07
N GLN A 44 6.74 -16.63 -7.38
CA GLN A 44 6.84 -15.21 -7.07
C GLN A 44 5.89 -14.89 -5.93
N HIS A 45 6.45 -14.34 -4.86
CA HIS A 45 5.70 -13.81 -3.74
C HIS A 45 5.65 -12.29 -3.87
N TYR A 46 4.46 -11.73 -3.77
CA TYR A 46 4.21 -10.30 -3.81
C TYR A 46 3.64 -9.88 -2.47
N PHE A 47 4.03 -8.70 -2.02
CA PHE A 47 3.57 -8.11 -0.78
C PHE A 47 3.19 -6.66 -1.00
N ALA A 48 2.01 -6.30 -0.53
CA ALA A 48 1.47 -4.95 -0.61
C ALA A 48 1.23 -4.40 0.79
N ILE A 49 1.68 -3.18 1.01
CA ILE A 49 1.46 -2.42 2.24
C ILE A 49 0.55 -1.26 1.89
N MET A 50 -0.62 -1.20 2.51
CA MET A 50 -1.60 -0.14 2.30
C MET A 50 -1.90 0.59 3.60
N ALA A 51 -2.01 1.92 3.54
CA ALA A 51 -2.60 2.70 4.61
C ALA A 51 -4.13 2.70 4.50
N LEU A 52 -4.79 2.53 5.63
CA LEU A 52 -6.24 2.57 5.80
C LEU A 52 -6.62 3.69 6.76
N PHE A 53 -7.38 4.67 6.28
CA PHE A 53 -7.93 5.71 7.14
C PHE A 53 -9.34 6.12 6.70
N TYR A 54 -10.04 6.77 7.61
CA TYR A 54 -11.40 7.24 7.40
C TYR A 54 -11.38 8.72 6.98
N ASP A 55 -12.00 9.02 5.84
CA ASP A 55 -12.27 10.37 5.38
C ASP A 55 -13.80 10.54 5.14
N PRO A 56 -14.50 11.25 6.03
CA PRO A 56 -15.93 11.49 5.89
C PRO A 56 -16.27 12.39 4.69
N SER A 57 -15.32 13.18 4.19
CA SER A 57 -15.55 14.10 3.06
C SER A 57 -15.72 13.36 1.73
N ALA A 58 -15.22 12.13 1.64
CA ALA A 58 -15.34 11.25 0.48
C ALA A 58 -16.72 10.58 0.33
N ALA A 59 -17.60 10.69 1.34
CA ALA A 59 -19.00 10.26 1.23
C ALA A 59 -19.85 11.19 0.37
N GLN A 60 -19.42 11.51 -0.85
CA GLN A 60 -20.26 12.27 -1.78
C GLN A 60 -21.29 11.30 -2.41
N PRO A 61 -22.60 11.60 -2.33
CA PRO A 61 -23.66 10.73 -2.86
C PRO A 61 -23.60 10.50 -4.39
N LYS A 62 -22.71 11.21 -5.11
CA LYS A 62 -22.57 11.15 -6.57
C LYS A 62 -21.60 10.08 -7.08
N GLN A 63 -20.82 9.44 -6.20
CA GLN A 63 -19.78 8.45 -6.60
C GLN A 63 -20.19 6.99 -6.42
N ARG A 64 -21.39 6.70 -5.91
CA ARG A 64 -21.88 5.33 -5.79
C ARG A 64 -22.08 4.72 -7.18
N ASN A 65 -21.38 3.62 -7.45
CA ASN A 65 -21.60 2.85 -8.67
C ASN A 65 -22.81 1.94 -8.43
N PRO A 66 -23.93 2.08 -9.18
CA PRO A 66 -25.14 1.30 -8.94
C PRO A 66 -24.96 -0.21 -9.15
N ASN A 67 -23.83 -0.65 -9.75
CA ASN A 67 -23.54 -2.06 -10.01
C ASN A 67 -22.88 -2.81 -8.83
N TYR A 68 -22.47 -2.14 -7.76
CA TYR A 68 -21.98 -2.83 -6.56
C TYR A 68 -22.90 -2.62 -5.37
N ASP A 69 -22.92 -3.62 -4.50
CA ASP A 69 -23.70 -3.61 -3.27
C ASP A 69 -23.26 -2.46 -2.34
N GLU A 70 -24.24 -1.73 -1.80
CA GLU A 70 -23.99 -0.58 -0.91
C GLU A 70 -23.26 -0.97 0.37
N SER A 71 -23.42 -2.22 0.84
CA SER A 71 -22.71 -2.76 2.00
C SER A 71 -21.21 -2.96 1.74
N ILE A 72 -20.79 -3.04 0.47
CA ILE A 72 -19.40 -3.21 0.05
C ILE A 72 -18.78 -1.85 -0.31
N GLN A 73 -19.59 -0.86 -0.70
CA GLN A 73 -19.13 0.49 -1.01
C GLN A 73 -18.92 1.36 0.23
N CYS A 74 -17.86 1.10 0.98
CA CYS A 74 -17.43 2.00 2.05
C CYS A 74 -16.65 3.20 1.46
N LEU A 75 -17.38 4.19 0.92
CA LEU A 75 -16.79 5.39 0.27
C LEU A 75 -16.00 6.31 1.21
N THR A 76 -16.07 6.06 2.51
CA THR A 76 -15.35 6.84 3.53
C THR A 76 -14.04 6.20 3.96
N ARG A 77 -13.75 4.97 3.53
CA ARG A 77 -12.47 4.31 3.83
C ARG A 77 -11.55 4.44 2.63
N TRP A 78 -10.39 5.04 2.86
CA TRP A 78 -9.36 5.18 1.87
C TRP A 78 -8.30 4.11 2.07
N PHE A 79 -7.97 3.42 0.97
CA PHE A 79 -6.84 2.52 0.89
C PHE A 79 -5.79 3.16 0.00
N VAL A 80 -4.64 3.49 0.57
CA VAL A 80 -3.53 4.11 -0.15
C VAL A 80 -2.39 3.11 -0.19
N LEU A 81 -2.02 2.66 -1.39
CA LEU A 81 -0.87 1.78 -1.58
C LEU A 81 0.42 2.53 -1.23
N LEU A 82 1.10 2.10 -0.18
CA LEU A 82 2.36 2.69 0.28
C LEU A 82 3.57 2.02 -0.36
N ALA A 83 3.51 0.70 -0.50
CA ALA A 83 4.55 -0.11 -1.13
C ALA A 83 3.95 -1.35 -1.79
N PHE A 84 4.56 -1.77 -2.90
CA PHE A 84 4.31 -3.06 -3.54
C PHE A 84 5.68 -3.64 -3.91
N CYS A 85 6.02 -4.79 -3.32
CA CYS A 85 7.33 -5.40 -3.50
C CYS A 85 7.19 -6.87 -3.88
N GLN A 86 8.08 -7.31 -4.77
CA GLN A 86 8.31 -8.73 -5.02
C GLN A 86 9.32 -9.24 -3.98
N LEU A 87 8.95 -10.28 -3.25
CA LEU A 87 9.82 -11.00 -2.33
C LEU A 87 10.54 -12.06 -3.18
N VAL A 88 11.74 -11.71 -3.66
CA VAL A 88 12.50 -12.50 -4.66
C VAL A 88 13.29 -13.65 -4.02
N ASP A 89 13.61 -13.54 -2.73
CA ASP A 89 14.22 -14.62 -1.93
C ASP A 89 13.29 -15.01 -0.79
N GLU A 90 12.86 -16.27 -0.80
CA GLU A 90 12.09 -16.90 0.30
C GLU A 90 12.94 -17.12 1.57
N GLU A 91 14.22 -16.75 1.57
CA GLU A 91 15.14 -17.12 2.65
C GLU A 91 14.80 -16.46 4.00
N ASP A 92 14.14 -15.30 4.02
CA ASP A 92 13.74 -14.66 5.27
C ASP A 92 12.41 -13.90 5.21
N LEU A 93 11.32 -14.67 5.11
CA LEU A 93 9.93 -14.18 5.34
C LEU A 93 9.58 -14.13 6.85
N SER A 94 10.58 -13.95 7.72
CA SER A 94 10.34 -13.85 9.15
C SER A 94 9.53 -12.60 9.49
N ALA A 95 8.93 -12.63 10.68
CA ALA A 95 8.25 -11.48 11.27
C ALA A 95 9.11 -10.21 11.22
N GLN A 96 10.39 -10.36 11.56
CA GLN A 96 11.32 -9.24 11.68
C GLN A 96 11.55 -8.57 10.33
N SER A 97 11.77 -9.35 9.27
CA SER A 97 11.92 -8.82 7.91
C SER A 97 10.68 -8.03 7.47
N VAL A 98 9.48 -8.49 7.84
CA VAL A 98 8.24 -7.77 7.52
C VAL A 98 8.11 -6.49 8.35
N PHE A 99 8.49 -6.52 9.63
CA PHE A 99 8.54 -5.31 10.46
C PHE A 99 9.51 -4.28 9.90
N ASP A 100 10.72 -4.70 9.51
CA ASP A 100 11.73 -3.81 8.95
C ASP A 100 11.25 -3.21 7.62
N LEU A 101 10.62 -4.03 6.75
CA LEU A 101 10.01 -3.55 5.51
C LEU A 101 8.91 -2.51 5.75
N ILE A 102 8.06 -2.70 6.76
CA ILE A 102 7.04 -1.73 7.13
C ILE A 102 7.70 -0.45 7.67
N ALA A 103 8.71 -0.57 8.53
CA ALA A 103 9.43 0.58 9.07
C ALA A 103 10.08 1.42 7.97
N ASP A 104 10.73 0.77 7.00
CA ASP A 104 11.33 1.42 5.84
C ASP A 104 10.26 2.11 4.97
N THR A 105 9.13 1.44 4.76
CA THR A 105 7.98 2.02 4.04
C THR A 105 7.44 3.26 4.76
N LEU A 106 7.28 3.21 6.09
CA LEU A 106 6.81 4.35 6.88
C LEU A 106 7.80 5.52 6.84
N SER A 107 9.10 5.23 6.89
CA SER A 107 10.16 6.24 6.82
C SER A 107 10.13 7.02 5.50
N THR A 108 9.77 6.36 4.39
CA THR A 108 9.61 7.00 3.06
C THR A 108 8.59 8.14 3.08
N TYR A 109 7.59 8.07 3.96
CA TYR A 109 6.52 9.07 4.11
C TYR A 109 6.68 9.92 5.38
N ASN A 110 7.84 9.85 6.06
CA ASN A 110 8.07 10.51 7.35
C ASN A 110 6.98 10.20 8.38
N ARG A 111 6.53 8.94 8.44
CA ARG A 111 5.57 8.49 9.46
C ARG A 111 6.30 7.63 10.48
N PRO A 112 6.19 7.92 11.78
CA PRO A 112 6.77 7.05 12.79
C PRO A 112 5.78 5.91 13.12
N TRP A 113 6.23 4.87 13.82
CA TRP A 113 5.39 3.72 14.16
C TRP A 113 4.14 4.08 14.96
N GLU A 114 4.20 5.16 15.75
CA GLU A 114 3.07 5.66 16.52
C GLU A 114 1.93 6.13 15.61
N SER A 115 2.17 6.42 14.33
CA SER A 115 1.11 6.71 13.37
C SER A 115 0.22 5.50 13.06
N VAL A 116 0.69 4.28 13.32
CA VAL A 116 -0.04 3.05 13.05
C VAL A 116 -0.95 2.70 14.23
N LEU A 117 -2.27 2.72 14.01
CA LEU A 117 -3.28 2.40 15.02
C LEU A 117 -3.53 0.90 15.17
N PHE A 118 -3.50 0.18 14.04
CA PHE A 118 -3.74 -1.26 13.96
C PHE A 118 -3.16 -1.79 12.66
N MET A 119 -2.96 -3.10 12.60
CA MET A 119 -2.56 -3.80 11.38
C MET A 119 -3.53 -4.94 11.10
N ILE A 120 -3.87 -5.12 9.82
CA ILE A 120 -4.70 -6.23 9.33
C ILE A 120 -3.92 -6.90 8.21
N GLY A 121 -3.75 -8.20 8.28
CA GLY A 121 -3.18 -8.99 7.18
C GLY A 121 -4.07 -10.20 6.91
N GLU A 122 -4.09 -10.68 5.67
CA GLU A 122 -4.69 -11.98 5.38
C GLU A 122 -3.95 -13.08 6.14
N ASN A 123 -4.63 -14.16 6.55
CA ASN A 123 -4.04 -15.27 7.30
C ASN A 123 -3.17 -16.19 6.41
N CYS A 124 -2.23 -15.62 5.66
CA CYS A 124 -1.16 -16.38 5.02
C CYS A 124 -0.06 -16.64 6.06
N SER A 125 0.77 -17.67 5.84
CA SER A 125 1.84 -18.06 6.77
C SER A 125 2.82 -16.94 7.11
N VAL A 126 2.95 -15.93 6.22
CA VAL A 126 3.82 -14.75 6.42
C VAL A 126 3.21 -13.77 7.44
N ASN A 127 1.90 -13.53 7.39
CA ASN A 127 1.23 -12.62 8.31
C ASN A 127 1.03 -13.22 9.71
N GLN A 128 1.02 -14.55 9.85
CA GLN A 128 1.03 -15.23 11.16
C GLN A 128 2.31 -14.95 11.96
N ALA A 129 3.41 -14.65 11.29
CA ALA A 129 4.68 -14.34 11.97
C ALA A 129 4.60 -13.01 12.73
N ILE A 130 3.66 -12.13 12.38
CA ILE A 130 3.52 -10.77 12.92
C ILE A 130 2.68 -10.74 14.22
N SER A 131 1.95 -11.83 14.53
CA SER A 131 1.01 -11.92 15.68
C SER A 131 1.64 -12.31 17.01
#